data_AF-A0A536U782-F1
#
_entry.id   AF-A0A536U782-F1
#
_cell.length_a   1.000
_cell.length_b   1.000
_cell.length_c   1.000
_cell.angle_alpha   90.00
_cell.angle_beta   90.00
_cell.angle_gamma   90.00
#
_symmetry.space_group_name_H-M   'P 1'
#
loop_
_entity.id
_entity.type
_entity.pdbx_description
1 polymer ?
#
loop_
_entity_poly.entity_id
_entity_poly.type
_entity_poly.pdbx_seq_one_letter_code
_entity_poly.pdbx_strand_id
1 'polypeptide(L)'
;AHFNPAVTLAFATAGEFGWRDVVPYILIQIVAAFAGVAAAHVMFELPLFTASEHARAGPSQWLSEGVATTGLLLTILLGARVQPKWVGALVAVYITGAYWFTASTSLANPAVTLARAATNTFAGIRPVDTPAFIVAQLIAALLAMLVARWFYRTPSRSDSNQT
;
A
#
# COMPACT_ATOMS: atom_id res chain seq x y z
N ALA A 1 1.53 11.68 -5.58
CA ALA A 1 0.18 11.32 -5.14
C ALA A 1 0.25 10.00 -4.38
N HIS A 2 -0.33 9.89 -3.17
CA HIS A 2 -0.09 8.72 -2.32
C HIS A 2 -1.06 7.56 -2.56
N PHE A 3 -2.35 7.84 -2.82
CA PHE A 3 -3.41 6.85 -3.07
C PHE A 3 -3.48 5.68 -2.06
N ASN A 4 -2.88 5.82 -0.89
CA ASN A 4 -2.66 4.76 0.09
C ASN A 4 -2.40 5.39 1.46
N PRO A 5 -3.18 5.03 2.51
CA PRO A 5 -2.97 5.57 3.85
C PRO A 5 -1.59 5.27 4.43
N ALA A 6 -1.03 4.08 4.19
CA ALA A 6 0.29 3.72 4.66
C ALA A 6 1.39 4.57 4.01
N VAL A 7 1.26 4.87 2.72
CA VAL A 7 2.16 5.79 2.00
C VAL A 7 2.01 7.21 2.54
N THR A 8 0.77 7.67 2.76
CA THR A 8 0.51 9.01 3.32
C THR A 8 1.18 9.19 4.67
N LEU A 9 1.04 8.20 5.56
CA LEU A 9 1.69 8.19 6.85
C LEU A 9 3.22 8.17 6.72
N ALA A 10 3.77 7.35 5.82
CA ALA A 10 5.21 7.26 5.61
C ALA A 10 5.82 8.61 5.18
N PHE A 11 5.19 9.31 4.23
CA PHE A 11 5.64 10.63 3.80
C PHE A 11 5.47 11.69 4.90
N ALA A 12 4.39 11.64 5.69
CA ALA A 12 4.20 12.54 6.83
C ALA A 12 5.26 12.32 7.92
N THR A 13 5.60 11.07 8.24
CA THR A 13 6.66 10.74 9.19
C THR A 13 8.06 11.11 8.68
N ALA A 14 8.25 11.14 7.36
CA ALA A 14 9.49 11.61 6.74
C ALA A 14 9.62 13.14 6.68
N GLY A 15 8.57 13.88 7.04
CA GLY A 15 8.52 15.35 6.96
C GLY A 15 8.21 15.89 5.55
N GLU A 16 7.85 15.02 4.62
CA GLU A 16 7.57 15.34 3.21
C GLU A 16 6.06 15.61 2.96
N PHE A 17 5.22 15.43 3.97
CA PHE A 17 3.79 15.71 3.92
C PHE A 17 3.28 16.29 5.25
N GLY A 18 2.40 17.30 5.18
CA GLY A 18 1.90 17.97 6.37
C GLY A 18 0.96 17.08 7.20
N TRP A 19 1.24 16.92 8.50
CA TRP A 19 0.37 16.16 9.41
C TRP A 19 -1.07 16.68 9.48
N ARG A 20 -1.27 17.98 9.25
CA ARG A 20 -2.59 18.62 9.17
C ARG A 20 -3.45 18.06 8.03
N ASP A 21 -2.80 17.60 6.96
CA ASP A 21 -3.47 17.12 5.75
C ASP A 21 -3.66 15.59 5.76
N VAL A 22 -3.03 14.85 6.69
CA VAL A 22 -3.06 13.38 6.73
C VAL A 22 -4.48 12.83 6.82
N VAL A 23 -5.27 13.32 7.78
CA VAL A 23 -6.65 12.83 8.00
C VAL A 23 -7.54 13.10 6.77
N PRO A 24 -7.68 14.34 6.26
CA PRO A 24 -8.52 14.57 5.09
C PRO A 24 -8.02 13.80 3.85
N TYR A 25 -6.70 13.61 3.71
CA TYR A 25 -6.12 12.85 2.61
C TYR A 25 -6.42 11.34 2.70
N ILE A 26 -6.44 10.76 3.91
CA ILE A 26 -6.85 9.37 4.13
C ILE A 26 -8.35 9.19 3.90
N LEU A 27 -9.18 10.14 4.36
CA LEU A 27 -10.63 10.07 4.15
C LEU A 27 -10.99 10.05 2.66
N ILE A 28 -10.37 10.92 1.86
CA ILE A 28 -10.64 10.93 0.41
C ILE A 28 -10.14 9.65 -0.27
N GLN A 29 -9.03 9.06 0.19
CA GLN A 29 -8.55 7.76 -0.31
C GLN A 29 -9.55 6.64 -0.04
N ILE A 30 -10.14 6.60 1.15
CA ILE A 30 -11.16 5.62 1.50
C ILE A 30 -12.40 5.83 0.63
N VAL A 31 -12.93 7.06 0.56
CA VAL A 31 -14.12 7.37 -0.26
C VAL A 31 -13.89 7.01 -1.72
N ALA A 32 -12.72 7.36 -2.28
CA ALA A 32 -12.37 7.03 -3.66
C ALA A 32 -12.24 5.51 -3.88
N ALA A 33 -11.69 4.76 -2.91
CA ALA A 33 -11.58 3.31 -3.01
C ALA A 33 -12.96 2.63 -3.04
N PHE A 34 -13.90 3.07 -2.19
CA PHE A 34 -15.29 2.60 -2.22
C PHE A 34 -16.01 3.01 -3.51
N ALA A 35 -15.79 4.24 -3.99
CA ALA A 35 -16.33 4.68 -5.27
C ALA A 35 -15.82 3.82 -6.44
N GLY A 36 -14.54 3.39 -6.41
CA GLY A 36 -13.98 2.46 -7.39
C GLY A 36 -14.65 1.09 -7.37
N VAL A 37 -14.93 0.54 -6.18
CA VAL A 37 -15.70 -0.72 -6.02
C VAL A 37 -17.11 -0.55 -6.59
N ALA A 38 -17.81 0.54 -6.24
CA ALA A 38 -19.15 0.83 -6.74
C ALA A 38 -19.17 0.95 -8.27
N ALA A 39 -18.20 1.66 -8.85
CA ALA A 39 -18.08 1.80 -10.31
C ALA A 39 -17.86 0.44 -10.99
N ALA A 40 -16.97 -0.40 -10.45
CA ALA A 40 -16.77 -1.75 -10.95
C ALA A 40 -18.06 -2.58 -10.86
N HIS A 41 -18.76 -2.55 -9.73
CA HIS A 41 -20.02 -3.29 -9.58
C HIS A 41 -21.10 -2.83 -10.55
N VAL A 42 -21.21 -1.54 -10.85
CA VAL A 42 -22.10 -1.04 -11.91
C VAL A 42 -21.71 -1.62 -13.27
N MET A 43 -20.43 -1.66 -13.61
CA MET A 43 -19.94 -2.24 -14.88
C MET A 43 -20.27 -3.73 -15.03
N PHE A 44 -20.41 -4.46 -13.91
CA PHE A 44 -20.67 -5.90 -13.88
C PHE A 44 -22.10 -6.25 -13.42
N GLU A 45 -23.00 -5.27 -13.37
CA GLU A 45 -24.41 -5.46 -12.93
C GLU A 45 -24.56 -6.11 -11.54
N LEU A 46 -23.66 -5.77 -10.61
CA LEU A 46 -23.68 -6.24 -9.22
C LEU A 46 -24.29 -5.20 -8.28
N PRO A 47 -24.80 -5.61 -7.09
CA PRO A 47 -25.13 -4.67 -6.02
C PRO A 47 -23.95 -3.76 -5.70
N LEU A 48 -24.20 -2.47 -5.43
CA LEU A 48 -23.14 -1.48 -5.22
C LEU A 48 -22.12 -1.90 -4.16
N PHE A 49 -22.59 -2.50 -3.05
CA PHE A 49 -21.74 -3.04 -2.01
C PHE A 49 -22.31 -4.36 -1.48
N THR A 50 -21.43 -5.33 -1.28
CA THR A 50 -21.75 -6.63 -0.71
C THR A 50 -20.63 -7.02 0.24
N ALA A 51 -20.94 -7.30 1.51
CA ALA A 51 -19.93 -7.77 2.45
C ALA A 51 -19.25 -9.05 1.94
N SER A 52 -17.93 -9.05 1.90
CA SER A 52 -17.15 -10.20 1.41
C SER A 52 -17.20 -11.37 2.39
N GLU A 53 -17.29 -12.58 1.87
CA GLU A 53 -17.15 -13.84 2.62
C GLU A 53 -15.78 -14.49 2.41
N HIS A 54 -14.96 -13.97 1.48
CA HIS A 54 -13.63 -14.47 1.18
C HIS A 54 -12.67 -14.36 2.38
N ALA A 55 -12.47 -15.48 3.08
CA ALA A 55 -11.56 -15.56 4.21
C ALA A 55 -10.10 -15.34 3.77
N ARG A 56 -9.42 -14.39 4.41
CA ARG A 56 -7.98 -14.15 4.26
C ARG A 56 -7.40 -13.98 5.64
N ALA A 57 -7.07 -15.08 6.29
CA ALA A 57 -6.66 -15.07 7.68
C ALA A 57 -5.43 -15.95 7.92
N GLY A 58 -4.75 -15.67 9.03
CA GLY A 58 -3.65 -16.47 9.55
C GLY A 58 -2.26 -15.93 9.22
N PRO A 59 -1.22 -16.49 9.88
CA PRO A 59 0.13 -15.92 9.84
C PRO A 59 0.75 -15.83 8.45
N SER A 60 0.49 -16.81 7.57
CA SER A 60 1.00 -16.82 6.19
C SER A 60 0.42 -15.66 5.37
N GLN A 61 -0.86 -15.36 5.54
CA GLN A 61 -1.55 -14.25 4.89
C GLN A 61 -1.01 -12.90 5.38
N TRP A 62 -0.84 -12.74 6.69
CA TRP A 62 -0.32 -11.50 7.27
C TRP A 62 1.15 -11.26 6.91
N LEU A 63 1.98 -12.30 6.92
CA LEU A 63 3.37 -12.21 6.48
C LEU A 63 3.46 -11.85 4.99
N SER A 64 2.67 -12.54 4.15
CA SER A 64 2.56 -12.26 2.72
C SER A 64 2.20 -10.79 2.47
N GLU A 65 1.21 -10.29 3.21
CA GLU A 65 0.78 -8.90 3.13
C GLU A 65 1.86 -7.91 3.60
N GLY A 66 2.60 -8.28 4.64
CA GLY A 66 3.76 -7.52 5.11
C GLY A 66 4.87 -7.46 4.06
N VAL A 67 5.17 -8.56 3.37
CA VAL A 67 6.16 -8.60 2.27
C VAL A 67 5.72 -7.71 1.11
N ALA A 68 4.45 -7.83 0.67
CA ALA A 68 3.88 -6.99 -0.37
C ALA A 68 3.98 -5.50 -0.03
N THR A 69 3.57 -5.13 1.18
CA THR A 69 3.56 -3.72 1.61
C THR A 69 4.96 -3.17 1.79
N THR A 70 5.88 -3.96 2.36
CA THR A 70 7.27 -3.55 2.56
C THR A 70 7.94 -3.26 1.23
N GLY A 71 7.83 -4.17 0.26
CA GLY A 71 8.45 -3.96 -1.04
C GLY A 71 7.80 -2.81 -1.81
N LEU A 72 6.47 -2.64 -1.74
CA LEU A 72 5.80 -1.49 -2.35
C LEU A 72 6.34 -0.16 -1.79
N LEU A 73 6.40 -0.03 -0.46
CA LEU A 73 6.88 1.19 0.17
C LEU A 73 8.36 1.42 -0.13
N LEU A 74 9.19 0.38 -0.16
CA LEU A 74 10.59 0.51 -0.59
C LEU A 74 10.69 0.98 -2.04
N THR A 75 9.91 0.40 -2.96
CA THR A 75 9.84 0.83 -4.36
C THR A 75 9.47 2.31 -4.47
N ILE A 76 8.49 2.76 -3.70
CA ILE A 76 8.07 4.17 -3.67
C ILE A 76 9.17 5.05 -3.10
N LEU A 77 9.67 4.75 -1.90
CA LEU A 77 10.63 5.61 -1.20
C LEU A 77 11.95 5.71 -1.96
N LEU A 78 12.54 4.58 -2.36
CA LEU A 78 13.80 4.56 -3.09
C LEU A 78 13.63 5.13 -4.51
N GLY A 79 12.54 4.75 -5.20
CA GLY A 79 12.24 5.25 -6.53
C GLY A 79 12.02 6.76 -6.56
N ALA A 80 11.32 7.32 -5.56
CA ALA A 80 11.10 8.75 -5.43
C ALA A 80 12.41 9.52 -5.23
N ARG A 81 13.40 8.91 -4.58
CA ARG A 81 14.71 9.54 -4.37
C ARG A 81 15.63 9.44 -5.57
N VAL A 82 15.59 8.33 -6.31
CA VAL A 82 16.50 8.07 -7.44
C VAL A 82 15.97 8.66 -8.74
N GLN A 83 14.71 8.40 -9.09
CA GLN A 83 14.06 8.88 -10.32
C GLN A 83 12.54 9.07 -10.10
N PRO A 84 12.11 10.21 -9.51
CA PRO A 84 10.70 10.46 -9.18
C PRO A 84 9.71 10.23 -10.34
N LYS A 85 10.15 10.53 -11.58
CA LYS A 85 9.34 10.38 -12.80
C LYS A 85 8.87 8.93 -13.05
N TRP A 86 9.60 7.93 -12.56
CA TRP A 86 9.31 6.51 -12.81
C TRP A 86 8.52 5.85 -11.68
N VAL A 87 8.28 6.54 -10.55
CA VAL A 87 7.63 5.94 -9.37
C VAL A 87 6.29 5.30 -9.72
N GLY A 88 5.46 5.94 -10.56
CA GLY A 88 4.18 5.35 -10.99
C GLY A 88 4.34 4.02 -11.72
N ALA A 89 5.29 3.93 -12.66
CA ALA A 89 5.56 2.70 -13.40
C ALA A 89 6.16 1.62 -12.49
N LEU A 90 7.07 1.99 -11.60
CA LEU A 90 7.66 1.05 -10.63
C LEU A 90 6.61 0.48 -9.68
N VAL A 91 5.69 1.31 -9.19
CA VAL A 91 4.54 0.88 -8.37
C VAL A 91 3.67 -0.10 -9.14
N ALA A 92 3.34 0.20 -10.41
CA ALA A 92 2.51 -0.69 -11.23
C ALA A 92 3.18 -2.06 -11.44
N VAL A 93 4.48 -2.07 -11.79
CA VAL A 93 5.25 -3.32 -11.96
C VAL A 93 5.33 -4.10 -10.64
N TYR A 94 5.57 -3.42 -9.53
CA TYR A 94 5.68 -4.07 -8.23
C TYR A 94 4.34 -4.68 -7.79
N ILE A 95 3.23 -3.93 -7.83
CA ILE A 95 1.91 -4.45 -7.47
C ILE A 95 1.51 -5.61 -8.37
N THR A 96 1.79 -5.51 -9.68
CA THR A 96 1.56 -6.62 -10.61
C THR A 96 2.36 -7.84 -10.19
N GLY A 97 3.66 -7.73 -9.95
CA GLY A 97 4.46 -8.86 -9.47
C GLY A 97 3.94 -9.42 -8.15
N ALA A 98 3.68 -8.55 -7.17
CA ALA A 98 3.23 -8.92 -5.83
C ALA A 98 1.87 -9.64 -5.85
N TYR A 99 0.96 -9.27 -6.75
CA TYR A 99 -0.29 -10.00 -6.93
C TYR A 99 -0.06 -11.48 -7.30
N TRP A 100 1.02 -11.80 -8.03
CA TRP A 100 1.36 -13.17 -8.42
C TRP A 100 2.21 -13.92 -7.39
N PHE A 101 3.21 -13.27 -6.79
CA PHE A 101 4.15 -13.96 -5.89
C PHE A 101 3.72 -14.01 -4.42
N THR A 102 2.68 -13.25 -4.02
CA THR A 102 2.22 -13.20 -2.63
C THR A 102 0.91 -13.98 -2.45
N ALA A 103 0.83 -14.76 -1.37
CA ALA A 103 -0.35 -15.56 -1.03
C ALA A 103 -1.59 -14.71 -0.67
N SER A 104 -1.40 -13.43 -0.37
CA SER A 104 -2.44 -12.48 0.03
C SER A 104 -3.06 -11.69 -1.11
N THR A 105 -2.54 -11.85 -2.34
CA THR A 105 -2.88 -11.06 -3.52
C THR A 105 -2.66 -9.55 -3.35
N SER A 106 -1.67 -9.19 -2.53
CA SER A 106 -1.09 -7.84 -2.40
C SER A 106 -2.12 -6.73 -2.26
N LEU A 107 -2.87 -6.68 -1.15
CA LEU A 107 -3.76 -5.54 -0.89
C LEU A 107 -2.93 -4.24 -0.73
N ALA A 108 -1.85 -4.34 0.04
CA ALA A 108 -0.79 -3.38 0.32
C ALA A 108 -1.24 -1.94 0.64
N ASN A 109 -2.50 -1.76 1.01
CA ASN A 109 -3.15 -0.45 1.08
C ASN A 109 -4.39 -0.51 1.98
N PRO A 110 -4.40 0.17 3.15
CA PRO A 110 -5.53 0.15 4.07
C PRO A 110 -6.87 0.60 3.46
N ALA A 111 -6.87 1.60 2.58
CA ALA A 111 -8.10 2.07 1.93
C ALA A 111 -8.68 1.02 0.98
N VAL A 112 -7.81 0.35 0.22
CA VAL A 112 -8.20 -0.76 -0.68
C VAL A 112 -8.65 -1.97 0.13
N THR A 113 -7.98 -2.30 1.24
CA THR A 113 -8.41 -3.38 2.16
C THR A 113 -9.84 -3.17 2.65
N LEU A 114 -10.18 -1.94 3.08
CA LEU A 114 -11.53 -1.61 3.54
C LEU A 114 -12.54 -1.69 2.40
N ALA A 115 -12.25 -1.09 1.25
CA ALA A 115 -13.15 -1.13 0.10
C ALA A 115 -13.37 -2.56 -0.42
N ARG A 116 -12.32 -3.38 -0.46
CA ARG A 116 -12.40 -4.79 -0.87
C ARG A 116 -13.19 -5.66 0.12
N ALA A 117 -13.46 -5.18 1.33
CA ALA A 117 -14.40 -5.84 2.23
C ALA A 117 -15.87 -5.64 1.86
N ALA A 118 -16.16 -4.67 1.00
CA ALA A 118 -17.49 -4.36 0.48
C ALA A 118 -17.75 -4.94 -0.93
N THR A 119 -16.99 -5.97 -1.34
CA THR A 119 -17.24 -6.77 -2.54
C THR A 119 -17.07 -8.26 -2.27
N ASN A 120 -18.09 -9.08 -2.59
CA ASN A 120 -18.01 -10.54 -2.50
C ASN A 120 -17.64 -11.18 -3.85
N THR A 121 -16.61 -10.62 -4.50
CA THR A 121 -15.99 -11.14 -5.73
C THR A 121 -14.64 -11.77 -5.40
N PHE A 122 -13.92 -12.34 -6.38
CA PHE A 122 -12.56 -12.89 -6.14
C PHE A 122 -11.58 -11.88 -5.50
N ALA A 123 -11.84 -10.58 -5.65
CA ALA A 123 -11.08 -9.52 -5.02
C ALA A 123 -11.41 -9.36 -3.52
N GLY A 124 -12.49 -9.92 -3.00
CA GLY A 124 -12.97 -9.70 -1.64
C GLY A 124 -11.98 -10.09 -0.54
N ILE A 125 -12.15 -9.43 0.62
CA ILE A 125 -11.60 -9.85 1.91
C ILE A 125 -12.68 -9.77 2.98
N ARG A 126 -12.89 -10.83 3.75
CA ARG A 126 -13.90 -10.86 4.81
C ARG A 126 -13.68 -9.70 5.81
N PRO A 127 -14.72 -8.92 6.18
CA PRO A 127 -14.56 -7.73 7.03
C PRO A 127 -13.80 -7.97 8.33
N VAL A 128 -14.02 -9.12 9.00
CA VAL A 128 -13.34 -9.47 10.26
C VAL A 128 -11.82 -9.69 10.10
N ASP A 129 -11.35 -9.98 8.88
CA ASP A 129 -9.92 -10.20 8.60
C ASP A 129 -9.19 -8.88 8.27
N THR A 130 -9.93 -7.83 7.92
CA THR A 130 -9.36 -6.52 7.52
C THR A 130 -8.47 -5.87 8.57
N PRO A 131 -8.76 -5.89 9.88
CA PRO A 131 -7.92 -5.19 10.85
C PRO A 131 -6.52 -5.79 10.94
N ALA A 132 -6.39 -7.12 10.88
CA ALA A 132 -5.10 -7.79 10.90
C ALA A 132 -4.24 -7.44 9.67
N PHE A 133 -4.87 -7.35 8.50
CA PHE A 133 -4.21 -6.89 7.27
C PHE A 133 -3.72 -5.44 7.37
N ILE A 134 -4.56 -4.54 7.88
CA ILE A 134 -4.17 -3.13 8.06
C ILE A 134 -3.02 -3.01 9.05
N VAL A 135 -3.05 -3.74 10.16
CA VAL A 135 -1.93 -3.78 11.13
C VAL A 135 -0.65 -4.29 10.46
N ALA A 136 -0.72 -5.38 9.70
CA ALA A 136 0.43 -5.90 8.96
C ALA A 136 1.00 -4.87 7.96
N GLN A 137 0.12 -4.18 7.23
CA GLN A 137 0.50 -3.12 6.28
C GLN A 137 1.19 -1.94 6.99
N LEU A 138 0.69 -1.51 8.15
CA LEU A 138 1.29 -0.40 8.92
C LEU A 138 2.66 -0.79 9.51
N ILE A 139 2.80 -2.00 10.06
CA ILE A 139 4.09 -2.52 10.54
C ILE A 139 5.09 -2.61 9.38
N ALA A 140 4.65 -3.11 8.23
CA ALA A 140 5.47 -3.20 7.03
C ALA A 140 5.90 -1.82 6.50
N ALA A 141 5.04 -0.81 6.57
CA ALA A 141 5.39 0.56 6.21
C ALA A 141 6.48 1.12 7.13
N LEU A 142 6.39 0.89 8.45
CA LEU A 142 7.45 1.24 9.40
C LEU A 142 8.77 0.54 9.04
N LEU A 143 8.73 -0.77 8.77
CA LEU A 143 9.91 -1.54 8.38
C LEU A 143 10.55 -0.99 7.09
N ALA A 144 9.74 -0.72 6.06
CA ALA A 144 10.21 -0.16 4.80
C ALA A 144 10.91 1.19 5.00
N MET A 145 10.38 2.05 5.88
CA MET A 145 11.02 3.33 6.20
C MET A 145 12.37 3.17 6.89
N LEU A 146 12.48 2.22 7.83
CA LEU A 146 13.76 1.93 8.51
C LEU A 146 14.81 1.43 7.51
N VAL A 147 14.41 0.51 6.62
CA VAL A 147 15.29 -0.03 5.57
C VAL A 147 15.68 1.05 4.55
N ALA A 148 14.73 1.87 4.09
CA ALA A 148 15.01 2.98 3.18
C ALA A 148 15.99 3.98 3.81
N ARG A 149 15.80 4.32 5.08
CA ARG A 149 16.70 5.21 5.82
C ARG A 149 18.12 4.64 5.92
N TRP A 150 18.26 3.33 6.07
CA TRP A 150 19.56 2.66 6.05
C TRP A 150 20.27 2.83 4.69
N PHE A 151 19.55 2.63 3.58
CA PHE A 151 20.09 2.89 2.24
C PHE A 151 20.53 4.35 2.04
N TYR A 152 19.83 5.30 2.66
CA TYR A 152 20.17 6.72 2.54
C TYR A 152 21.39 7.16 3.36
N ARG A 153 21.87 6.34 4.29
CA ARG A 153 23.05 6.64 5.11
C ARG A 153 24.36 6.29 4.40
N THR A 154 24.34 5.54 3.31
CA THR A 154 25.55 5.16 2.58
C THR A 154 26.07 6.36 1.79
N PRO A 155 27.29 6.88 2.07
CA PRO A 155 27.87 7.98 1.31
C PRO A 155 28.01 7.57 -0.16
N SER A 156 27.61 8.44 -1.08
CA SER A 156 27.97 8.29 -2.49
C SER A 156 29.50 8.30 -2.59
N ARG A 157 30.07 7.33 -3.31
CA ARG A 157 31.51 7.14 -3.54
C ARG A 157 32.17 8.25 -4.39
N SER A 158 31.56 9.44 -4.46
CA SER A 158 32.03 10.62 -5.19
C SER A 158 32.97 11.50 -4.38
N ASP A 159 33.04 11.32 -3.06
CA ASP A 159 33.76 12.26 -2.18
C ASP A 159 35.22 11.85 -1.92
N SER A 160 35.71 10.78 -2.58
CA SER A 160 37.07 10.25 -2.38
C SER A 160 38.09 10.67 -3.43
N ASN A 161 37.79 11.63 -4.32
CA ASN A 161 38.70 12.10 -5.37
C ASN A 161 39.06 13.60 -5.29
N GLN A 162 38.99 14.20 -4.10
CA GLN A 162 39.53 15.54 -3.85
C GLN A 162 40.44 15.52 -2.61
N THR A 163 41.63 14.93 -2.75
CA THR A 163 42.79 15.19 -1.88
C THR A 163 44.04 15.17 -2.73
#